data_AF-A0A2V5ZGS7-F1
#
_entry.id   AF-A0A2V5ZGS7-F1
#
_cell.length_a   1.000
_cell.length_b   1.000
_cell.length_c   1.000
_cell.angle_alpha   90.00
_cell.angle_beta   90.00
_cell.angle_gamma   90.00
#
_symmetry.space_group_name_H-M   'P 1'
#
loop_
_entity.id
_entity.type
_entity.pdbx_description
1 polymer ?
#
loop_
_entity_poly.entity_id
_entity_poly.type
_entity_poly.pdbx_seq_one_letter_code
_entity_poly.pdbx_strand_id
1 'polypeptide(L)'
;MTAKQLATTCAELASNKKAEDAGEIETRLKQDHGLRAAAVDGFPASQWIVLDYLEVVIHIFHRDKRAFYSLEDLWGDAPRVEWEASATAS
;
A
#
# COMPACT_ATOMS: atom_id res chain seq x y z
N MET A 1 5.37 -3.22 16.12
CA MET A 1 5.76 -3.26 14.70
C MET A 1 6.39 -1.92 14.38
N THR A 2 7.48 -1.88 13.63
CA THR A 2 8.13 -0.60 13.22
C THR A 2 7.52 -0.08 11.92
N ALA A 3 7.61 1.24 11.65
CA ALA A 3 7.22 1.84 10.37
C ALA A 3 7.81 1.11 9.16
N LYS A 4 9.08 0.69 9.25
CA LYS A 4 9.74 -0.07 8.18
C LYS A 4 9.08 -1.42 7.94
N GLN A 5 8.78 -2.16 9.00
CA GLN A 5 8.07 -3.45 8.89
C GLN A 5 6.65 -3.26 8.34
N LEU A 6 5.96 -2.18 8.71
CA LEU A 6 4.65 -1.84 8.14
C LEU A 6 4.73 -1.57 6.65
N ALA A 7 5.62 -0.67 6.22
CA ALA A 7 5.79 -0.35 4.81
C ALA A 7 6.15 -1.58 3.98
N THR A 8 7.03 -2.42 4.52
CA THR A 8 7.41 -3.75 4.02
C THR A 8 6.20 -4.66 3.79
N THR A 9 5.41 -4.95 4.82
CA THR A 9 4.25 -5.86 4.71
C THR A 9 3.23 -5.32 3.71
N CYS A 10 3.01 -4.00 3.73
CA CYS A 10 2.10 -3.34 2.79
C CYS A 10 2.59 -3.48 1.33
N ALA A 11 3.90 -3.36 1.10
CA ALA A 11 4.51 -3.54 -0.21
C ALA A 11 4.38 -4.99 -0.71
N GLU A 12 4.55 -6.01 0.14
CA GLU A 12 4.29 -7.40 -0.24
C GLU A 12 2.85 -7.61 -0.71
N LEU A 13 1.89 -7.16 0.10
CA LEU A 13 0.47 -7.31 -0.19
C LEU A 13 0.06 -6.56 -1.46
N ALA A 14 0.66 -5.40 -1.71
CA ALA A 14 0.43 -4.60 -2.92
C ALA A 14 1.10 -5.17 -4.19
N SER A 15 2.22 -5.91 -4.05
CA SER A 15 2.99 -6.46 -5.18
C SER A 15 2.37 -7.72 -5.80
N ASN A 16 1.58 -8.47 -5.02
CA ASN A 16 0.73 -9.51 -5.59
C ASN A 16 -0.34 -8.82 -6.43
N LYS A 17 -0.48 -9.23 -7.70
CA LYS A 17 -1.36 -8.64 -8.74
C LYS A 17 -2.87 -8.67 -8.44
N LYS A 18 -3.26 -8.75 -7.18
CA LYS A 18 -4.62 -8.76 -6.62
C LYS A 18 -4.90 -7.54 -5.71
N ALA A 19 -4.04 -6.52 -5.71
CA ALA A 19 -4.21 -5.28 -4.95
C ALA A 19 -5.42 -4.42 -5.40
N GLU A 20 -6.33 -4.97 -6.21
CA GLU A 20 -7.62 -4.34 -6.52
C GLU A 20 -8.49 -4.17 -5.27
N ASP A 21 -8.28 -5.00 -4.23
CA ASP A 21 -9.02 -4.88 -2.98
C ASP A 21 -8.16 -4.30 -1.85
N ALA A 22 -8.24 -2.98 -1.65
CA ALA A 22 -7.76 -2.31 -0.43
C ALA A 22 -8.24 -3.04 0.85
N GLY A 23 -9.41 -3.67 0.78
CA GLY A 23 -9.96 -4.52 1.84
C GLY A 23 -9.12 -5.75 2.17
N GLU A 24 -8.40 -6.36 1.22
CA GLU A 24 -7.49 -7.48 1.53
C GLU A 24 -6.28 -6.98 2.34
N ILE A 25 -5.71 -5.82 1.95
CA ILE A 25 -4.61 -5.19 2.69
C ILE A 25 -5.04 -4.88 4.13
N GLU A 26 -6.18 -4.23 4.31
CA GLU A 26 -6.73 -3.94 5.64
C GLU A 26 -7.01 -5.21 6.45
N THR A 27 -7.57 -6.24 5.81
CA THR A 27 -7.89 -7.51 6.46
C THR A 27 -6.63 -8.19 6.97
N ARG A 28 -5.59 -8.29 6.14
CA ARG A 28 -4.32 -8.92 6.52
C ARG A 28 -3.59 -8.14 7.61
N LEU A 29 -3.49 -6.82 7.47
CA LEU A 29 -2.86 -5.97 8.50
C LEU A 29 -3.59 -6.08 9.84
N LYS A 30 -4.91 -6.23 9.82
CA LYS A 30 -5.71 -6.47 11.04
C LYS A 30 -5.52 -7.87 11.60
N GLN A 31 -5.53 -8.90 10.78
CA GLN A 31 -5.44 -10.30 11.22
C GLN A 31 -4.04 -10.68 11.70
N ASP A 32 -3.01 -10.32 10.93
CA ASP A 32 -1.63 -10.76 11.16
C ASP A 32 -0.89 -9.86 12.16
N HIS A 33 -1.31 -8.59 12.25
CA HIS A 33 -0.61 -7.57 13.04
C HIS A 33 -1.50 -6.77 13.99
N GLY A 34 -2.82 -6.96 13.97
CA GLY A 34 -3.74 -6.22 14.83
C GLY A 34 -3.89 -4.73 14.45
N LEU A 35 -3.41 -4.33 13.28
CA LEU A 35 -3.38 -2.92 12.85
C LEU A 35 -4.66 -2.54 12.09
N ARG A 36 -5.12 -1.31 12.31
CA ARG A 36 -6.22 -0.70 11.55
C ARG A 36 -5.78 0.63 11.01
N ALA A 37 -6.24 0.98 9.82
CA ALA A 37 -6.02 2.30 9.28
C ALA A 37 -6.66 3.33 10.22
N ALA A 38 -5.94 4.42 10.49
CA ALA A 38 -6.45 5.58 11.20
C ALA A 38 -7.49 6.32 10.34
N ALA A 39 -7.27 6.36 9.03
CA ALA A 39 -8.22 6.88 8.05
C ALA A 39 -8.15 6.09 6.74
N VAL A 40 -9.29 6.01 6.06
CA VAL A 40 -9.43 5.46 4.71
C VAL A 40 -10.13 6.49 3.87
N ASP A 41 -9.53 6.83 2.73
CA ASP A 41 -10.15 7.69 1.71
C ASP A 41 -10.30 6.93 0.39
N GLY A 42 -11.42 7.14 -0.29
CA GLY A 42 -11.86 6.34 -1.43
C GLY A 42 -12.83 5.20 -1.06
N PHE A 43 -13.43 4.62 -2.10
CA PHE A 43 -14.39 3.52 -2.02
C PHE A 43 -14.04 2.46 -3.09
N PRO A 44 -14.62 1.24 -3.08
CA PRO A 44 -14.20 0.15 -3.97
C PRO A 44 -14.19 0.47 -5.48
N ALA A 45 -15.07 1.37 -5.94
CA ALA A 45 -15.09 1.83 -7.33
C ALA A 45 -14.24 3.10 -7.58
N SER A 46 -13.51 3.59 -6.58
CA SER A 46 -12.58 4.71 -6.72
C SER A 46 -11.34 4.29 -7.49
N GLN A 47 -10.82 5.20 -8.31
CA GLN A 47 -9.58 4.96 -9.06
C GLN A 47 -8.32 5.26 -8.25
N TRP A 48 -8.50 5.74 -7.02
CA TRP A 48 -7.45 6.00 -6.03
C TRP A 48 -8.04 5.76 -4.64
N ILE A 49 -7.38 4.90 -3.87
CA ILE A 49 -7.68 4.66 -2.46
C ILE A 49 -6.43 5.01 -1.64
N VAL A 50 -6.64 5.65 -0.49
CA VAL A 50 -5.58 6.00 0.46
C VAL A 50 -5.87 5.32 1.80
N LEU A 51 -4.89 4.59 2.30
CA LEU A 51 -4.92 4.00 3.65
C LEU A 51 -3.88 4.70 4.51
N ASP A 52 -4.31 5.37 5.56
CA ASP A 52 -3.44 6.10 6.48
C ASP A 52 -3.24 5.30 7.78
N TYR A 53 -1.99 4.95 8.08
CA TYR A 53 -1.57 4.29 9.32
C TYR A 53 -0.68 5.18 10.19
N LEU A 54 -0.75 6.51 10.01
CA LEU A 54 0.03 7.57 10.66
C LEU A 54 1.52 7.56 10.32
N GLU A 55 2.20 6.43 10.54
CA GLU A 55 3.63 6.26 10.21
C GLU A 55 3.85 5.92 8.72
N VAL A 56 2.84 5.33 8.09
CA VAL A 56 2.88 4.86 6.70
C VAL A 56 1.55 5.20 6.03
N VAL A 57 1.63 5.76 4.81
CA VAL A 57 0.46 6.01 3.97
C VAL A 57 0.57 5.18 2.69
N ILE A 58 -0.47 4.38 2.41
CA ILE A 58 -0.51 3.49 1.26
C ILE A 58 -1.39 4.12 0.19
N HIS A 59 -0.84 4.25 -1.02
CA HIS A 59 -1.55 4.77 -2.19
C HIS A 59 -1.84 3.63 -3.16
N ILE A 60 -3.12 3.32 -3.35
CA ILE A 60 -3.57 2.26 -4.26
C ILE A 60 -4.22 2.94 -5.46
N PHE A 61 -3.62 2.78 -6.63
CA PHE A 61 -4.10 3.39 -7.87
C PHE A 61 -4.67 2.36 -8.82
N HIS A 62 -5.76 2.72 -9.49
CA HIS A 62 -6.08 2.09 -10.77
C HIS A 62 -4.92 2.32 -11.75
N ARG A 63 -4.54 1.28 -12.50
CA ARG A 63 -3.34 1.28 -13.35
C ARG A 63 -3.23 2.51 -14.23
N ASP A 64 -4.35 2.92 -14.83
CA ASP A 64 -4.41 4.04 -15.79
C ASP A 64 -4.39 5.42 -15.14
N LYS A 65 -4.52 5.52 -13.81
CA LYS A 65 -4.55 6.80 -13.08
C LYS A 65 -3.26 7.15 -12.37
N ARG A 66 -2.37 6.20 -12.14
CA ARG A 66 -1.07 6.46 -11.48
C ARG A 66 -0.27 7.57 -12.19
N ALA A 67 -0.16 7.48 -13.52
CA ALA A 67 0.55 8.47 -14.33
C ALA A 67 -0.12 9.86 -14.33
N PHE A 68 -1.43 9.93 -14.09
CA PHE A 68 -2.14 11.21 -14.01
C PHE A 68 -1.78 11.97 -12.72
N TYR A 69 -1.65 11.26 -11.60
CA TYR A 69 -1.31 11.86 -10.31
C TYR A 69 0.19 12.07 -10.11
N SER A 70 1.04 11.30 -10.82
CA SER A 70 2.50 11.47 -10.88
C SER A 70 3.16 11.69 -9.52
N LEU A 71 2.81 10.86 -8.54
CA LEU A 71 3.40 10.96 -7.19
C LEU A 71 4.92 10.75 -7.21
N GLU A 72 5.43 10.06 -8.23
CA GLU A 72 6.85 9.88 -8.49
C GLU A 72 7.58 11.21 -8.72
N ASP A 73 6.91 12.23 -9.28
CA ASP A 73 7.52 13.56 -9.46
C ASP A 73 7.57 14.31 -8.12
N LEU A 74 6.58 14.11 -7.25
CA LEU A 74 6.51 14.76 -5.94
C LEU A 74 7.50 14.14 -4.94
N TRP A 75 7.62 12.81 -4.94
CA TRP A 75 8.42 12.05 -3.97
C TRP A 75 9.68 11.44 -4.59
N GLY A 76 10.06 11.85 -5.80
CA GLY A 76 11.17 11.24 -6.55
C GLY A 76 12.52 11.32 -5.83
N ASP A 77 12.73 12.37 -5.06
CA ASP A 77 13.96 12.60 -4.28
C ASP A 77 13.96 11.90 -2.91
N ALA A 78 12.84 11.27 -2.51
CA ALA A 78 12.77 10.56 -1.25
C ALA A 78 13.62 9.27 -1.29
N PRO A 79 14.36 8.94 -0.21
CA PRO A 79 15.09 7.69 -0.13
C PRO A 79 14.18 6.49 -0.37
N ARG A 80 14.53 5.66 -1.35
CA ARG A 80 13.80 4.42 -1.61
C ARG A 80 14.17 3.38 -0.57
N VAL A 81 13.15 2.80 0.05
CA VAL A 81 13.31 1.63 0.89
C VAL A 81 13.25 0.43 -0.04
N GLU A 82 14.39 -0.21 -0.28
CA GLU A 82 14.44 -1.48 -0.99
C GLU A 82 13.63 -2.53 -0.23
N TRP A 83 12.77 -3.25 -0.96
CA TRP A 83 11.95 -4.33 -0.44
C TRP A 83 12.18 -5.59 -1.27
N GLU A 84 12.69 -6.65 -0.66
CA GLU A 84 12.73 -7.97 -1.29
C GLU A 84 11.31 -8.54 -1.28
N ALA A 85 10.64 -8.52 -2.44
CA ALA A 85 9.48 -9.38 -2.62
C ALA A 85 9.96 -10.81 -2.40
N SER A 86 9.53 -11.44 -1.30
CA SER A 86 9.74 -12.87 -1.12
C SER A 86 9.05 -13.57 -2.28
N ALA A 87 9.86 -14.03 -3.25
CA ALA A 87 9.38 -14.74 -4.41
C ALA A 87 8.77 -16.05 -3.94
N THR A 88 7.51 -16.03 -3.55
CA THR A 88 6.73 -17.26 -3.35
C THR A 88 6.29 -17.73 -4.72
N ALA A 89 7.24 -18.29 -5.45
CA ALA A 89 6.98 -19.22 -6.53
C ALA A 89 7.03 -20.62 -5.92
N SER A 90 5.86 -21.24 -5.74
CA SER A 90 5.67 -22.70 -5.72
C SER A 90 4.24 -23.01 -6.12
#